data_AF-A0A533ZWP3-F1
#
_entry.id   AF-A0A533ZWP3-F1
#
_cell.length_a   1.000
_cell.length_b   1.000
_cell.length_c   1.000
_cell.angle_alpha   90.00
_cell.angle_beta   90.00
_cell.angle_gamma   90.00
#
_symmetry.space_group_name_H-M   'P 1'
#
loop_
_entity.id
_entity.type
_entity.pdbx_description
1 polymer ?
#
loop_
_entity_poly.entity_id
_entity_poly.type
_entity_poly.pdbx_seq_one_letter_code
_entity_poly.pdbx_strand_id
1 'polypeptide(L)'
;MREFTKISSEFWTSPMGKKIKKCELETKVLAFYLMTCRHTNMLGIYYLPLALASHEIGIAIEGVRRGIQALIKLNFCSYNEENEYVWIHETAASQLGALKKNDNRVKHANRVFKNLPKLPFLTDFYEKYRNFLHLEAASFFEPVRSPFEALEIIDGRLDIRDERLEKRNIPIIFCEEPKKTTPMKNQANEDEESMGANNVINFPVKTKSSVMFTVPLRQTKTRIITEAELDEWQKNYPEVNVRQEIRQLIAWNHANPDRQKTKRGINRHIQGWLAHAHQRQSNSHIIQSSSSTWDHNVAVINALLEENNGG
;
A
#
# COMPACT_ATOMS: atom_id res chain seq x y z
N MET A 1 -1.54 -4.26 -5.54
CA MET A 1 -0.82 -5.02 -6.60
C MET A 1 -0.85 -4.16 -7.85
N ARG A 2 0.17 -4.23 -8.72
CA ARG A 2 0.19 -3.45 -9.96
C ARG A 2 -0.82 -4.04 -10.95
N GLU A 3 -1.75 -3.23 -11.44
CA GLU A 3 -2.79 -3.68 -12.39
C GLU A 3 -2.34 -3.63 -13.85
N PHE A 4 -1.50 -2.64 -14.20
CA PHE A 4 -0.99 -2.47 -15.56
C PHE A 4 0.47 -2.00 -15.58
N THR A 5 1.17 -2.38 -16.65
CA THR A 5 2.54 -1.92 -16.97
C THR A 5 2.52 -1.14 -18.27
N LYS A 6 3.21 0.01 -18.30
CA LYS A 6 3.50 0.73 -19.54
C LYS A 6 4.78 0.16 -20.16
N ILE A 7 4.69 -0.32 -21.39
CA ILE A 7 5.85 -0.65 -22.23
C ILE A 7 5.96 0.46 -23.28
N SER A 8 7.15 1.02 -23.47
CA SER A 8 7.36 2.05 -24.48
C SER A 8 7.21 1.47 -25.89
N SER A 9 6.49 2.16 -26.77
CA SER A 9 6.42 1.82 -28.20
C SER A 9 7.81 1.87 -28.87
N GLU A 10 8.71 2.69 -28.32
CA GLU A 10 10.11 2.80 -28.74
C GLU A 10 10.94 1.56 -28.39
N PHE A 11 10.38 0.60 -27.63
CA PHE A 11 11.10 -0.63 -27.29
C PHE A 11 11.71 -1.27 -28.53
N TRP A 12 10.94 -1.40 -29.62
CA TRP A 12 11.37 -2.04 -30.87
C TRP A 12 12.46 -1.28 -31.63
N THR A 13 12.54 0.04 -31.45
CA THR A 13 13.52 0.90 -32.13
C THR A 13 14.75 1.19 -31.26
N SER A 14 14.62 1.01 -29.95
CA SER A 14 15.69 1.22 -28.98
C SER A 14 16.91 0.32 -29.25
N PRO A 15 18.14 0.77 -28.91
CA PRO A 15 19.33 -0.05 -29.05
C PRO A 15 19.22 -1.40 -28.33
N MET A 16 18.58 -1.43 -27.15
CA MET A 16 18.35 -2.65 -26.37
C MET A 16 17.33 -3.57 -27.05
N GLY A 17 16.18 -3.05 -27.47
CA GLY A 17 15.18 -3.88 -28.16
C GLY A 17 15.67 -4.41 -29.50
N LYS A 18 16.52 -3.67 -30.23
CA LYS A 18 17.23 -4.19 -31.41
C LYS A 18 18.15 -5.36 -31.08
N LYS A 19 18.81 -5.38 -29.92
CA LYS A 19 19.61 -6.51 -29.44
C LYS A 19 18.71 -7.70 -29.08
N ILE A 20 17.66 -7.48 -28.30
CA ILE A 20 16.69 -8.52 -27.91
C ILE A 20 15.99 -9.12 -29.14
N LYS A 21 15.72 -8.32 -30.18
CA LYS A 21 15.12 -8.80 -31.44
C LYS A 21 15.97 -9.87 -32.14
N LYS A 22 17.29 -9.87 -31.93
CA LYS A 22 18.22 -10.86 -32.51
C LYS A 22 18.29 -12.16 -31.70
N CYS A 23 17.75 -12.20 -30.48
CA CYS A 23 17.74 -13.41 -29.64
C CYS A 23 16.67 -14.41 -30.08
N GLU A 24 16.65 -15.56 -29.42
CA GLU A 24 15.62 -16.59 -29.57
C GLU A 24 14.24 -16.09 -29.13
N LEU A 25 13.17 -16.73 -29.62
CA LEU A 25 11.80 -16.37 -29.26
C LEU A 25 11.58 -16.49 -27.75
N GLU A 26 12.09 -17.55 -27.13
CA GLU A 26 12.02 -17.77 -25.68
C GLU A 26 12.57 -16.57 -24.89
N THR A 27 13.72 -16.04 -25.31
CA THR A 27 14.36 -14.87 -24.68
C THR A 27 13.53 -13.59 -24.87
N LYS A 28 12.90 -13.41 -26.04
CA LYS A 28 12.03 -12.26 -26.30
C LYS A 28 10.81 -12.29 -25.40
N VAL A 29 10.14 -13.44 -25.32
CA VAL A 29 8.95 -13.62 -24.46
C VAL A 29 9.34 -13.41 -23.00
N LEU A 30 10.46 -13.98 -22.56
CA LEU A 30 10.98 -13.77 -21.21
C LEU A 30 11.26 -12.30 -20.90
N ALA A 31 11.84 -11.53 -21.83
CA ALA A 31 12.07 -10.10 -21.62
C ALA A 31 10.75 -9.33 -21.37
N PHE A 32 9.71 -9.62 -22.14
CA PHE A 32 8.38 -9.04 -21.94
C PHE A 32 7.74 -9.48 -20.63
N TYR A 33 7.86 -10.77 -20.31
CA TYR A 33 7.39 -11.31 -19.05
C TYR A 33 8.05 -10.61 -17.85
N LEU A 34 9.37 -10.42 -17.87
CA LEU A 34 10.08 -9.72 -16.80
C LEU A 34 9.51 -8.30 -16.57
N MET A 35 9.23 -7.56 -17.63
CA MET A 35 8.66 -6.20 -17.53
C MET A 35 7.21 -6.19 -17.04
N THR A 36 6.43 -7.23 -17.35
CA THR A 36 4.97 -7.29 -17.12
C THR A 36 4.56 -8.14 -15.92
N CYS A 37 5.49 -8.88 -15.32
CA CYS A 37 5.24 -9.77 -14.20
C CYS A 37 4.52 -9.03 -13.05
N ARG A 38 3.51 -9.68 -12.46
CA ARG A 38 2.73 -9.13 -11.34
C ARG A 38 3.55 -8.87 -10.08
N HIS A 39 4.69 -9.53 -9.95
CA HIS A 39 5.61 -9.43 -8.82
C HIS A 39 6.60 -8.27 -8.96
N THR A 40 6.65 -7.62 -10.14
CA THR A 40 7.55 -6.48 -10.40
C THR A 40 7.21 -5.27 -9.53
N ASN A 41 8.17 -4.85 -8.70
CA ASN A 41 8.05 -3.59 -7.94
C ASN A 41 8.58 -2.39 -8.75
N MET A 42 8.44 -1.18 -8.19
CA MET A 42 8.85 0.06 -8.87
C MET A 42 10.35 0.19 -9.12
N LEU A 43 11.18 -0.59 -8.42
CA LEU A 43 12.63 -0.60 -8.62
C LEU A 43 13.04 -1.60 -9.73
N GLY A 44 12.12 -2.49 -10.13
CA GLY A 44 12.41 -3.60 -11.02
C GLY A 44 13.22 -4.72 -10.37
N ILE A 45 13.21 -4.81 -9.03
CA ILE A 45 13.90 -5.87 -8.28
C ILE A 45 12.87 -6.73 -7.56
N TYR A 46 12.75 -8.01 -7.88
CA TYR A 46 11.74 -8.86 -7.25
C TYR A 46 12.12 -10.34 -7.28
N TYR A 47 11.45 -11.12 -6.43
CA TYR A 47 11.59 -12.56 -6.35
C TYR A 47 10.94 -13.23 -7.57
N LEU A 48 11.73 -14.02 -8.29
CA LEU A 48 11.32 -14.75 -9.48
C LEU A 48 12.05 -16.10 -9.58
N PRO A 49 11.48 -17.17 -9.04
CA PRO A 49 11.94 -18.53 -9.29
C PRO A 49 11.86 -18.86 -10.79
N LEU A 50 12.88 -19.50 -11.33
CA LEU A 50 12.87 -19.91 -12.75
C LEU A 50 11.74 -20.88 -13.05
N ALA A 51 11.35 -21.72 -12.08
CA ALA A 51 10.21 -22.62 -12.20
C ALA A 51 8.88 -21.86 -12.36
N LEU A 52 8.72 -20.74 -11.65
CA LEU A 52 7.54 -19.88 -11.79
C LEU A 52 7.48 -19.26 -13.19
N ALA A 53 8.59 -18.71 -13.68
CA ALA A 53 8.67 -18.17 -15.04
C ALA A 53 8.39 -19.25 -16.10
N SER A 54 8.92 -20.46 -15.92
CA SER A 54 8.69 -21.61 -16.80
C SER A 54 7.20 -21.95 -16.88
N HIS A 55 6.53 -22.04 -15.73
CA HIS A 55 5.10 -22.31 -15.64
C HIS A 55 4.25 -21.19 -16.26
N GLU A 56 4.52 -19.92 -15.94
CA GLU A 56 3.69 -18.79 -16.43
C GLU A 56 3.86 -18.51 -17.92
N ILE A 57 5.05 -18.74 -18.48
CA ILE A 57 5.33 -18.47 -19.90
C ILE A 57 5.07 -19.71 -20.79
N GLY A 58 5.07 -20.92 -20.22
CA GLY A 58 4.91 -22.16 -20.96
C GLY A 58 6.17 -22.58 -21.73
N ILE A 59 7.36 -22.24 -21.22
CA ILE A 59 8.66 -22.61 -21.78
C ILE A 59 9.37 -23.56 -20.82
N ALA A 60 10.12 -24.53 -21.32
CA ALA A 60 10.95 -25.40 -20.50
C ALA A 60 11.93 -24.60 -19.62
N ILE A 61 12.21 -25.11 -18.42
CA ILE A 61 13.06 -24.40 -17.44
C ILE A 61 14.47 -24.14 -17.98
N GLU A 62 15.00 -25.03 -18.83
CA GLU A 62 16.26 -24.84 -19.53
C GLU A 62 16.21 -23.66 -20.50
N GLY A 63 15.08 -23.48 -21.19
CA GLY A 63 14.85 -22.33 -22.07
C GLY A 63 14.80 -21.01 -21.30
N VAL A 64 14.13 -21.02 -20.14
CA VAL A 64 14.14 -19.86 -19.22
C VAL A 64 15.57 -19.55 -18.75
N ARG A 65 16.34 -20.56 -18.34
CA ARG A 65 17.72 -20.39 -17.88
C ARG A 65 18.61 -19.80 -18.99
N ARG A 66 18.54 -20.34 -20.21
CA ARG A 66 19.25 -19.78 -21.37
C ARG A 66 18.81 -18.34 -21.66
N GLY A 67 17.52 -18.07 -21.58
CA GLY A 67 16.95 -16.74 -21.76
C GLY A 67 17.48 -15.72 -20.74
N ILE A 68 17.47 -16.07 -19.45
CA ILE A 68 18.04 -15.23 -18.39
C ILE A 68 19.52 -14.96 -18.67
N GLN A 69 20.31 -15.98 -18.98
CA GLN A 69 21.73 -15.83 -19.29
C GLN A 69 21.98 -14.93 -20.51
N ALA A 70 21.16 -15.04 -21.56
CA ALA A 70 21.22 -14.16 -22.71
C ALA A 70 20.90 -12.71 -22.34
N LEU A 71 19.87 -12.47 -21.53
CA LEU A 71 19.50 -11.13 -21.06
C LEU A 71 20.56 -10.51 -20.15
N ILE A 72 21.23 -11.32 -19.31
CA ILE A 72 22.39 -10.88 -18.51
C ILE A 72 23.54 -10.44 -19.42
N LYS A 73 23.89 -11.24 -20.43
CA LYS A 73 24.94 -10.89 -21.41
C LYS A 73 24.63 -9.60 -22.17
N LEU A 74 23.35 -9.30 -22.40
CA LEU A 74 22.91 -8.06 -23.02
C LEU A 74 22.90 -6.85 -22.06
N ASN A 75 23.18 -7.07 -20.77
CA ASN A 75 23.03 -6.09 -19.70
C ASN A 75 21.58 -5.58 -19.54
N PHE A 76 20.59 -6.43 -19.87
CA PHE A 76 19.18 -6.13 -19.71
C PHE A 76 18.70 -6.37 -18.27
N CYS A 77 19.18 -7.43 -17.64
CA CYS A 77 18.87 -7.76 -16.25
C CYS A 77 20.06 -8.39 -15.54
N SER A 78 20.01 -8.40 -14.21
CA SER A 78 20.83 -9.23 -13.33
C SER A 78 19.94 -10.26 -12.65
N TYR A 79 20.45 -11.47 -12.44
CA TYR A 79 19.74 -12.52 -11.73
C TYR A 79 20.66 -13.17 -10.70
N ASN A 80 20.14 -13.41 -9.51
CA ASN A 80 20.84 -14.16 -8.47
C ASN A 80 20.14 -15.50 -8.27
N GLU A 81 20.83 -16.60 -8.55
CA GLU A 81 20.26 -17.95 -8.47
C GLU A 81 19.98 -18.40 -7.03
N GLU A 82 20.80 -17.96 -6.06
CA GLU A 82 20.69 -18.39 -4.66
C GLU A 82 19.43 -17.84 -3.97
N ASN A 83 19.15 -16.54 -4.15
CA ASN A 83 17.97 -15.90 -3.59
C ASN A 83 16.78 -15.89 -4.56
N GLU A 84 17.00 -16.27 -5.81
CA GLU A 84 16.02 -16.21 -6.92
C GLU A 84 15.45 -14.80 -7.14
N TYR A 85 16.30 -13.77 -7.03
CA TYR A 85 15.90 -12.39 -7.33
C TYR A 85 16.40 -11.96 -8.70
N VAL A 86 15.53 -11.27 -9.42
CA VAL A 86 15.84 -10.58 -10.67
C VAL A 86 15.88 -9.07 -10.44
N TRP A 87 16.84 -8.40 -11.06
CA TRP A 87 16.86 -6.96 -11.24
C TRP A 87 16.83 -6.62 -12.71
N ILE A 88 15.77 -5.94 -13.16
CA ILE A 88 15.64 -5.48 -14.55
C ILE A 88 16.20 -4.07 -14.65
N HIS A 89 17.25 -3.91 -15.45
CA HIS A 89 17.94 -2.64 -15.61
C HIS A 89 17.02 -1.61 -16.29
N GLU A 90 17.23 -0.32 -16.02
CA GLU A 90 16.43 0.81 -16.54
C GLU A 90 14.97 0.90 -16.05
N THR A 91 14.42 -0.17 -15.46
CA THR A 91 13.03 -0.21 -15.00
C THR A 91 12.71 0.89 -13.97
N ALA A 92 13.60 1.09 -13.00
CA ALA A 92 13.43 2.13 -11.99
C ALA A 92 13.43 3.54 -12.62
N ALA A 93 14.32 3.79 -13.59
CA ALA A 93 14.38 5.07 -14.30
C ALA A 93 13.14 5.30 -15.17
N SER A 94 12.71 4.28 -15.91
CA SER A 94 11.54 4.36 -16.79
C SER A 94 10.23 4.54 -16.01
N GLN A 95 10.09 3.89 -14.84
CA GLN A 95 8.88 3.96 -14.05
C GLN A 95 8.78 5.19 -13.14
N LEU A 96 9.87 5.54 -12.46
CA LEU A 96 9.84 6.63 -11.46
C LEU A 96 10.23 7.98 -12.07
N GLY A 97 11.12 7.97 -13.08
CA GLY A 97 11.78 9.17 -13.55
C GLY A 97 12.65 9.81 -12.47
N ALA A 98 13.23 10.98 -12.77
CA ALA A 98 14.02 11.73 -11.80
C ALA A 98 13.10 12.26 -10.70
N LEU A 99 13.39 11.92 -9.44
CA LEU A 99 12.56 12.32 -8.31
C LEU A 99 13.12 13.60 -7.66
N LYS A 100 12.22 14.39 -7.07
CA LYS A 100 12.61 15.49 -6.18
C LYS A 100 12.77 14.94 -4.76
N LYS A 101 13.69 15.51 -3.96
CA LYS A 101 13.97 15.07 -2.58
C LYS A 101 12.74 14.95 -1.68
N ASN A 102 11.74 15.82 -1.84
CA ASN A 102 10.52 15.84 -1.03
C ASN A 102 9.35 15.04 -1.61
N ASP A 103 9.55 14.30 -2.71
CA ASP A 103 8.51 13.49 -3.32
C ASP A 103 8.17 12.27 -2.43
N ASN A 104 6.88 11.98 -2.22
CA ASN A 104 6.46 10.82 -1.45
C ASN A 104 6.92 9.48 -2.07
N ARG A 105 7.19 9.46 -3.38
CA ARG A 105 7.75 8.30 -4.07
C ARG A 105 9.15 7.94 -3.58
N VAL A 106 9.96 8.93 -3.16
CA VAL A 106 11.29 8.69 -2.56
C VAL A 106 11.16 7.87 -1.28
N LYS A 107 10.17 8.19 -0.42
CA LYS A 107 9.92 7.42 0.82
C LYS A 107 9.55 5.97 0.52
N HIS A 108 8.73 5.76 -0.52
CA HIS A 108 8.35 4.41 -0.91
C HIS A 108 9.52 3.64 -1.54
N ALA A 109 10.28 4.26 -2.44
CA ALA A 109 11.47 3.66 -3.05
C ALA A 109 12.48 3.22 -1.97
N ASN A 110 12.76 4.09 -0.99
CA ASN A 110 13.62 3.76 0.14
C ASN A 110 13.08 2.64 1.01
N ARG A 111 11.76 2.60 1.26
CA ARG A 111 11.14 1.49 2.00
C ARG A 111 11.31 0.16 1.27
N VAL A 112 11.04 0.14 -0.03
CA VAL A 112 11.20 -1.07 -0.85
C VAL A 112 12.67 -1.50 -0.86
N PHE A 113 13.58 -0.55 -1.10
CA PHE A 113 15.02 -0.81 -1.13
C PHE A 113 15.55 -1.40 0.17
N LYS A 114 15.21 -0.81 1.34
CA LYS A 114 15.64 -1.29 2.66
C LYS A 114 15.09 -2.66 3.03
N ASN A 115 13.95 -3.06 2.45
CA ASN A 115 13.32 -4.35 2.71
C ASN A 115 13.85 -5.47 1.79
N LEU A 116 14.73 -5.17 0.83
CA LEU A 116 15.34 -6.20 -0.01
C LEU A 116 16.33 -7.05 0.81
N PRO A 117 16.43 -8.36 0.52
CA PRO A 117 17.48 -9.20 1.11
C PRO A 117 18.86 -8.74 0.62
N LYS A 118 19.92 -9.26 1.23
CA LYS A 118 21.30 -9.00 0.79
C LYS A 118 21.53 -9.66 -0.57
N LEU A 119 21.45 -8.87 -1.64
CA LEU A 119 21.65 -9.34 -3.02
C LEU A 119 22.96 -8.77 -3.59
N PRO A 120 23.69 -9.53 -4.42
CA PRO A 120 25.02 -9.14 -4.90
C PRO A 120 24.99 -7.88 -5.78
N PHE A 121 23.90 -7.65 -6.50
CA PHE A 121 23.75 -6.52 -7.41
C PHE A 121 23.18 -5.25 -6.76
N LEU A 122 22.95 -5.23 -5.43
CA LEU A 122 22.41 -4.04 -4.76
C LEU A 122 23.41 -2.89 -4.71
N THR A 123 24.71 -3.18 -4.67
CA THR A 123 25.76 -2.17 -4.74
C THR A 123 25.68 -1.41 -6.06
N ASP A 124 25.66 -2.14 -7.18
CA ASP A 124 25.52 -1.58 -8.52
C ASP A 124 24.21 -0.80 -8.68
N PHE A 125 23.11 -1.33 -8.13
CA PHE A 125 21.83 -0.63 -8.12
C PHE A 125 21.90 0.69 -7.36
N TYR A 126 22.48 0.67 -6.16
CA TYR A 126 22.60 1.84 -5.29
C TYR A 126 23.46 2.91 -5.95
N GLU A 127 24.63 2.56 -6.48
CA GLU A 127 25.50 3.51 -7.17
C GLU A 127 24.82 4.14 -8.37
N LYS A 128 24.09 3.34 -9.16
CA LYS A 128 23.37 3.82 -10.33
C LYS A 128 22.22 4.77 -10.00
N TYR A 129 21.46 4.50 -8.94
CA TYR A 129 20.20 5.21 -8.67
C TYR A 129 20.20 6.11 -7.44
N ARG A 130 21.25 6.13 -6.59
CA ARG A 130 21.31 6.93 -5.34
C ARG A 130 20.94 8.39 -5.53
N ASN A 131 21.54 9.05 -6.53
CA ASN A 131 21.33 10.48 -6.77
C ASN A 131 19.98 10.72 -7.46
N PHE A 132 19.59 9.80 -8.35
CA PHE A 132 18.40 9.92 -9.19
C PHE A 132 17.09 9.68 -8.42
N LEU A 133 17.11 8.76 -7.46
CA LEU A 133 15.96 8.39 -6.63
C LEU A 133 16.06 8.87 -5.18
N HIS A 134 17.16 9.54 -4.81
CA HIS A 134 17.48 9.92 -3.42
C HIS A 134 17.43 8.71 -2.46
N LEU A 135 18.14 7.64 -2.82
CA LEU A 135 18.24 6.44 -1.98
C LEU A 135 19.13 6.72 -0.78
N GLU A 136 18.69 6.24 0.37
CA GLU A 136 19.44 6.21 1.62
C GLU A 136 20.26 4.92 1.67
N ALA A 137 21.45 5.00 2.24
CA ALA A 137 22.25 3.81 2.50
C ALA A 137 21.46 2.85 3.40
N ALA A 138 21.43 1.58 3.01
CA ALA A 138 20.79 0.53 3.77
C ALA A 138 21.81 -0.21 4.64
N SER A 139 21.34 -0.88 5.69
CA SER A 139 22.18 -1.54 6.70
C SER A 139 23.08 -2.65 6.15
N PHE A 140 22.79 -3.16 4.96
CA PHE A 140 23.65 -4.13 4.28
C PHE A 140 24.93 -3.52 3.69
N PHE A 141 25.06 -2.18 3.66
CA PHE A 141 26.31 -1.49 3.33
C PHE A 141 27.15 -1.14 4.56
N GLU A 142 26.63 -1.34 5.77
CA GLU A 142 27.44 -1.15 6.97
C GLU A 142 28.45 -2.29 7.08
N PRO A 143 29.73 -2.00 7.34
CA PRO A 143 30.68 -3.04 7.68
C PRO A 143 30.11 -3.85 8.85
N VAL A 144 30.29 -5.17 8.82
CA VAL A 144 29.92 -6.03 9.94
C VAL A 144 30.73 -5.58 11.16
N ARG A 145 30.16 -4.68 11.96
CA ARG A 145 30.71 -4.38 13.28
C ARG A 145 30.46 -5.61 14.12
N SER A 146 31.53 -6.26 14.56
CA SER A 146 31.43 -7.33 15.54
C SER A 146 30.64 -6.80 16.75
N PRO A 147 29.76 -7.59 17.38
CA PRO A 147 29.12 -7.18 18.64
C PRO A 147 30.12 -6.72 19.72
N PHE A 148 31.39 -7.13 19.61
CA PHE A 148 32.48 -6.71 20.48
C PHE A 148 33.13 -5.36 20.14
N GLU A 149 32.93 -4.84 18.93
CA GLU A 149 33.55 -3.59 18.45
C GLU A 149 32.68 -2.36 18.75
N ALA A 150 31.43 -2.57 19.18
CA ALA A 150 30.51 -1.51 19.61
C ALA A 150 30.68 -1.09 21.08
N LEU A 151 31.64 -1.68 21.79
CA LEU A 151 31.99 -1.35 23.18
C LEU A 151 33.29 -0.54 23.20
N GLU A 152 33.20 0.78 23.17
CA GLU A 152 34.32 1.61 23.63
C GLU A 152 34.38 1.52 25.15
N ILE A 153 35.51 1.06 25.69
CA ILE A 153 35.80 1.15 27.12
C ILE A 153 36.00 2.63 27.44
N ILE A 154 35.02 3.24 28.08
CA ILE A 154 35.19 4.51 28.78
C ILE A 154 35.24 4.16 30.27
N ASP A 155 36.37 4.44 30.93
CA ASP A 155 36.56 4.26 32.38
C ASP A 155 36.28 2.84 32.92
N GLY A 156 36.62 1.81 32.15
CA GLY A 156 36.67 0.42 32.67
C GLY A 156 35.32 -0.21 33.01
N ARG A 157 34.20 0.34 32.53
CA ARG A 157 32.85 -0.20 32.75
C ARG A 157 32.17 -0.58 31.44
N LEU A 158 31.53 -1.75 31.41
CA LEU A 158 30.71 -2.24 30.30
C LEU A 158 29.33 -1.58 30.37
N ASP A 159 29.08 -0.56 29.55
CA ASP A 159 27.76 0.05 29.41
C ASP A 159 27.08 -0.38 28.10
N ILE A 160 25.88 -0.97 28.20
CA ILE A 160 25.01 -1.26 27.06
C ILE A 160 24.26 0.02 26.72
N ARG A 161 24.65 0.73 25.66
CA ARG A 161 23.81 1.81 25.10
C ARG A 161 22.68 1.21 24.26
N ASP A 162 21.58 0.87 24.91
CA ASP A 162 20.33 0.54 24.23
C ASP A 162 19.43 1.79 24.20
N GLU A 163 19.56 2.62 23.15
CA GLU A 163 18.76 3.86 22.93
C GLU A 163 17.24 3.62 22.95
N ARG A 164 16.81 2.35 22.89
CA ARG A 164 15.40 1.94 22.93
C ARG A 164 14.80 2.03 24.34
N LEU A 165 15.60 2.04 25.40
CA LEU A 165 15.13 2.04 26.79
C LEU A 165 14.93 3.45 27.37
N GLU A 166 15.74 4.44 26.98
CA GLU A 166 15.63 5.82 27.51
C GLU A 166 14.33 6.54 27.11
N LYS A 167 13.69 6.12 26.02
CA LYS A 167 12.44 6.75 25.52
C LYS A 167 11.18 6.19 26.17
N ARG A 168 11.30 5.17 27.01
CA ARG A 168 10.17 4.57 27.73
C ARG A 168 10.21 5.04 29.18
N ASN A 169 9.44 6.09 29.47
CA ASN A 169 9.13 6.51 30.83
C ASN A 169 8.19 5.48 31.49
N ILE A 170 8.67 4.24 31.66
CA ILE A 170 7.97 3.18 32.37
C ILE A 170 8.42 3.28 33.82
N PRO A 171 7.52 3.49 34.79
CA PRO A 171 7.89 3.42 36.20
C PRO A 171 8.36 1.99 36.50
N ILE A 172 9.59 1.87 37.00
CA ILE A 172 10.18 0.61 37.43
C ILE A 172 9.41 0.17 38.67
N ILE A 173 8.54 -0.84 38.52
CA ILE A 173 7.96 -1.56 39.65
C ILE A 173 9.06 -2.49 40.16
N PHE A 174 9.62 -2.18 41.33
CA PHE A 174 10.48 -3.11 42.04
C PHE A 174 9.61 -4.29 42.51
N CYS A 175 9.83 -5.48 41.94
CA CYS A 175 9.30 -6.71 42.50
C CYS A 175 10.22 -7.14 43.63
N GLU A 176 9.79 -6.98 44.88
CA GLU A 176 10.38 -7.68 46.01
C GLU A 176 9.90 -9.14 46.03
N GLU A 177 10.82 -10.06 46.28
CA GLU A 177 10.56 -11.49 46.42
C GLU A 177 9.71 -11.83 47.68
N PRO A 178 8.94 -12.93 47.66
CA PRO A 178 7.81 -13.13 48.56
C PRO A 178 8.27 -13.56 49.96
N LYS A 179 7.78 -12.88 50.99
CA LYS A 179 7.82 -13.36 52.38
C LYS A 179 6.43 -13.84 52.82
N LYS A 180 6.42 -15.08 53.31
CA LYS A 180 5.30 -15.86 53.83
C LYS A 180 4.52 -15.13 54.93
N THR A 181 3.19 -15.17 54.91
CA THR A 181 2.28 -15.84 55.88
C THR A 181 0.85 -15.24 55.88
N THR A 182 -0.12 -16.16 55.94
CA THR A 182 -1.59 -16.12 56.11
C THR A 182 -2.07 -15.45 57.42
N PRO A 183 -3.40 -15.38 57.76
CA PRO A 183 -4.65 -15.46 56.96
C PRO A 183 -5.75 -14.40 57.33
N MET A 184 -6.85 -14.40 56.56
CA MET A 184 -8.25 -14.12 56.96
C MET A 184 -8.69 -12.69 57.38
N LYS A 185 -9.63 -12.11 56.63
CA LYS A 185 -11.09 -12.22 56.90
C LYS A 185 -11.90 -11.54 55.80
N ASN A 186 -12.81 -12.30 55.20
CA ASN A 186 -13.93 -11.78 54.42
C ASN A 186 -15.02 -11.35 55.39
N GLN A 187 -15.64 -10.20 55.14
CA GLN A 187 -17.01 -9.93 55.55
C GLN A 187 -17.78 -9.48 54.31
N ALA A 188 -18.75 -10.32 53.96
CA ALA A 188 -19.91 -9.95 53.19
C ALA A 188 -20.72 -8.89 53.95
N ASN A 189 -21.55 -8.15 53.22
CA ASN A 189 -22.95 -7.97 53.60
C ASN A 189 -23.75 -7.64 52.33
N GLU A 190 -24.70 -8.52 52.08
CA GLU A 190 -25.96 -8.26 51.38
C GLU A 190 -26.80 -7.29 52.21
N ASP A 191 -27.71 -6.56 51.58
CA ASP A 191 -29.09 -6.40 52.06
C ASP A 191 -29.94 -5.79 50.93
N GLU A 192 -30.93 -6.60 50.51
CA GLU A 192 -32.08 -6.29 49.66
C GLU A 192 -33.07 -5.37 50.41
N GLU A 193 -33.88 -4.53 49.75
CA GLU A 193 -35.32 -4.71 49.43
C GLU A 193 -35.91 -3.26 49.38
N SER A 194 -37.01 -2.86 48.74
CA SER A 194 -38.09 -3.50 48.00
C SER A 194 -39.04 -2.40 47.45
N MET A 195 -39.59 -2.66 46.25
CA MET A 195 -40.92 -2.32 45.68
C MET A 195 -41.47 -0.88 45.57
N GLY A 196 -42.05 -0.58 44.38
CA GLY A 196 -43.21 0.31 44.27
C GLY A 196 -43.50 1.00 42.93
N ALA A 197 -44.17 0.28 42.02
CA ALA A 197 -45.20 0.74 41.08
C ALA A 197 -45.00 1.95 40.11
N ASN A 198 -45.11 1.63 38.81
CA ASN A 198 -45.91 2.29 37.77
C ASN A 198 -45.97 3.83 37.74
N ASN A 199 -45.28 4.45 36.77
CA ASN A 199 -45.96 5.45 35.95
C ASN A 199 -45.36 5.56 34.53
N VAL A 200 -46.14 5.07 33.57
CA VAL A 200 -45.97 5.33 32.14
C VAL A 200 -46.34 6.80 31.92
N ILE A 201 -45.34 7.68 31.80
CA ILE A 201 -45.59 9.03 31.28
C ILE A 201 -45.28 9.01 29.80
N ASN A 202 -46.36 8.74 29.06
CA ASN A 202 -46.49 8.88 27.63
C ASN A 202 -46.29 10.37 27.28
N PHE A 203 -45.14 10.75 26.71
CA PHE A 203 -44.97 12.07 26.11
C PHE A 203 -45.38 12.04 24.63
N PRO A 204 -46.28 12.94 24.19
CA PRO A 204 -46.95 12.83 22.91
C PRO A 204 -45.99 13.05 21.75
N VAL A 205 -46.00 12.08 20.83
CA VAL A 205 -45.43 12.20 19.49
C VAL A 205 -46.14 13.34 18.75
N LYS A 206 -45.38 14.36 18.32
CA LYS A 206 -45.76 15.26 17.22
C LYS A 206 -44.53 15.75 16.44
N THR A 207 -44.21 14.97 15.40
CA THR A 207 -43.80 15.33 14.03
C THR A 207 -43.13 16.69 13.75
N LYS A 208 -41.84 16.66 13.40
CA LYS A 208 -41.32 17.10 12.08
C LYS A 208 -39.91 16.52 11.89
N SER A 209 -39.74 15.67 10.88
CA SER A 209 -38.46 15.06 10.51
C SER A 209 -37.43 16.15 10.15
N SER A 210 -36.42 16.34 11.00
CA SER A 210 -35.22 17.12 10.68
C SER A 210 -34.03 16.24 11.03
N VAL A 211 -33.51 15.49 10.04
CA VAL A 211 -32.35 14.62 10.27
C VAL A 211 -31.10 15.50 10.40
N MET A 212 -30.63 15.69 11.64
CA MET A 212 -29.41 16.44 11.96
C MET A 212 -28.22 15.48 12.00
N PHE A 213 -27.26 15.62 11.08
CA PHE A 213 -25.99 14.90 11.17
C PHE A 213 -25.02 15.66 12.07
N THR A 214 -24.36 14.93 12.96
CA THR A 214 -23.41 15.51 13.92
C THR A 214 -22.03 14.93 13.66
N VAL A 215 -21.08 15.77 13.23
CA VAL A 215 -19.70 15.36 12.92
C VAL A 215 -18.79 15.68 14.11
N PRO A 216 -18.01 14.73 14.65
CA PRO A 216 -17.11 14.98 15.77
C PRO A 216 -15.84 15.74 15.35
N LEU A 217 -15.36 16.64 16.22
CA LEU A 217 -14.13 17.43 16.02
C LEU A 217 -13.12 17.18 17.14
N ARG A 218 -11.84 17.42 16.82
CA ARG A 218 -10.66 17.20 17.68
C ARG A 218 -10.66 17.89 19.06
N GLN A 219 -11.52 18.88 19.28
CA GLN A 219 -11.58 19.67 20.53
C GLN A 219 -12.89 19.42 21.29
N THR A 220 -13.34 18.16 21.36
CA THR A 220 -14.60 17.70 22.00
C THR A 220 -15.89 18.41 21.55
N LYS A 221 -15.80 19.26 20.52
CA LYS A 221 -16.91 19.98 19.91
C LYS A 221 -17.46 19.17 18.75
N THR A 222 -18.74 19.40 18.45
CA THR A 222 -19.41 18.79 17.31
C THR A 222 -19.86 19.85 16.32
N ARG A 223 -19.89 19.48 15.04
CA ARG A 223 -20.48 20.30 13.98
C ARG A 223 -21.81 19.67 13.59
N ILE A 224 -22.85 20.49 13.62
CA ILE A 224 -24.17 20.13 13.08
C ILE A 224 -24.16 20.43 11.58
N ILE A 225 -24.58 19.46 10.78
CA ILE A 225 -24.87 19.62 9.35
C ILE A 225 -26.37 19.74 9.20
N THR A 226 -26.81 20.81 8.54
CA THR A 226 -28.23 21.10 8.33
C THR A 226 -28.75 20.46 7.03
N GLU A 227 -30.06 20.31 6.91
CA GLU A 227 -30.68 19.78 5.70
C GLU A 227 -30.41 20.68 4.47
N ALA A 228 -30.36 22.00 4.67
CA ALA A 228 -30.02 22.95 3.61
C ALA A 228 -28.59 22.74 3.05
N GLU A 229 -27.61 22.43 3.91
CA GLU A 229 -26.24 22.13 3.48
C GLU A 229 -26.17 20.81 2.69
N LEU A 230 -26.96 19.81 3.09
CA LEU A 230 -27.05 18.55 2.37
C LEU A 230 -27.64 18.74 0.97
N ASP A 231 -28.69 19.56 0.86
CA ASP A 231 -29.34 19.86 -0.42
C ASP A 231 -28.41 20.66 -1.34
N GLU A 232 -27.63 21.60 -0.79
CA GLU A 232 -26.61 22.32 -1.54
C GLU A 232 -25.55 21.36 -2.09
N TRP A 233 -25.04 20.45 -1.28
CA TRP A 233 -24.06 19.46 -1.73
C TRP A 233 -24.65 18.45 -2.71
N GLN A 234 -25.92 18.06 -2.54
CA GLN A 234 -26.61 17.17 -3.48
C GLN A 234 -26.78 17.80 -4.86
N LYS A 235 -27.01 19.13 -4.93
CA LYS A 235 -27.01 19.88 -6.20
C LYS A 235 -25.64 19.89 -6.87
N ASN A 236 -24.56 20.02 -6.09
CA ASN A 236 -23.20 20.04 -6.62
C ASN A 236 -22.71 18.65 -7.07
N TYR A 237 -23.23 17.58 -6.44
CA TYR A 237 -22.87 16.19 -6.72
C TYR A 237 -24.12 15.34 -6.98
N PRO A 238 -24.81 15.53 -8.12
CA PRO A 238 -26.12 14.91 -8.38
C PRO A 238 -26.07 13.37 -8.42
N GLU A 239 -24.93 12.80 -8.83
CA GLU A 239 -24.73 11.34 -8.93
C GLU A 239 -24.38 10.68 -7.59
N VAL A 240 -23.91 11.47 -6.62
CA VAL A 240 -23.45 10.97 -5.32
C VAL A 240 -24.62 10.94 -4.35
N ASN A 241 -24.77 9.83 -3.61
CA ASN A 241 -25.69 9.80 -2.47
C ASN A 241 -25.05 10.53 -1.27
N VAL A 242 -25.18 11.86 -1.25
CA VAL A 242 -24.49 12.72 -0.27
C VAL A 242 -24.81 12.32 1.17
N ARG A 243 -26.07 11.97 1.45
CA ARG A 243 -26.50 11.56 2.80
C ARG A 243 -25.77 10.30 3.28
N GLN A 244 -25.60 9.31 2.39
CA GLN A 244 -24.88 8.09 2.72
C GLN A 244 -23.37 8.35 2.90
N GLU A 245 -22.78 9.22 2.08
CA GLU A 245 -21.37 9.59 2.20
C GLU A 245 -21.07 10.37 3.48
N ILE A 246 -21.96 11.24 3.91
CA ILE A 246 -21.82 11.94 5.21
C ILE A 246 -21.88 10.95 6.38
N ARG A 247 -22.71 9.91 6.33
CA ARG A 247 -22.69 8.83 7.35
C ARG A 247 -21.36 8.09 7.39
N GLN A 248 -20.81 7.75 6.22
CA GLN A 248 -19.51 7.09 6.12
C GLN A 248 -18.39 7.99 6.68
N LEU A 249 -18.43 9.29 6.37
CA LEU A 249 -17.50 10.28 6.92
C LEU A 249 -17.59 10.35 8.45
N ILE A 250 -18.79 10.31 9.01
CA ILE A 250 -19.00 10.29 10.47
C ILE A 250 -18.40 9.02 11.08
N ALA A 251 -18.72 7.85 10.52
CA ALA A 251 -18.15 6.57 10.96
C ALA A 251 -16.61 6.58 10.91
N TRP A 252 -16.04 7.13 9.84
CA TRP A 252 -14.59 7.27 9.69
C TRP A 252 -13.98 8.17 10.78
N ASN A 253 -14.62 9.29 11.12
CA ASN A 253 -14.15 10.18 12.18
C ASN A 253 -14.26 9.55 13.58
N HIS A 254 -15.26 8.70 13.83
CA HIS A 254 -15.35 7.91 15.06
C HIS A 254 -14.21 6.87 15.15
N ALA A 255 -13.90 6.19 14.04
CA ALA A 255 -12.81 5.22 13.99
C ALA A 255 -11.41 5.86 14.05
N ASN A 256 -11.28 7.16 13.76
CA ASN A 256 -9.99 7.86 13.71
C ASN A 256 -9.97 9.15 14.57
N PRO A 257 -10.03 9.07 15.91
CA PRO A 257 -10.07 10.25 16.80
C PRO A 257 -8.91 11.22 16.59
N ASP A 258 -7.69 10.72 16.40
CA ASP A 258 -6.48 11.54 16.21
C ASP A 258 -6.48 12.33 14.88
N ARG A 259 -7.33 11.92 13.92
CA ARG A 259 -7.40 12.49 12.56
C ARG A 259 -8.57 13.45 12.37
N GLN A 260 -9.40 13.63 13.39
CA GLN A 260 -10.53 14.56 13.35
C GLN A 260 -10.05 15.98 13.03
N LYS A 261 -10.81 16.69 12.20
CA LYS A 261 -10.48 18.06 11.79
C LYS A 261 -10.92 19.08 12.83
N THR A 262 -10.29 20.25 12.78
CA THR A 262 -10.73 21.43 13.54
C THR A 262 -11.91 22.10 12.85
N LYS A 263 -12.58 23.04 13.53
CA LYS A 263 -13.74 23.77 12.99
C LYS A 263 -13.42 24.45 11.65
N ARG A 264 -12.20 24.97 11.50
CA ARG A 264 -11.71 25.60 10.26
C ARG A 264 -11.47 24.58 9.13
N GLY A 265 -11.11 23.34 9.44
CA GLY A 265 -10.72 22.32 8.45
C GLY A 265 -11.83 21.37 8.02
N ILE A 266 -12.95 21.30 8.74
CA ILE A 266 -13.97 20.27 8.51
C ILE A 266 -14.72 20.44 7.18
N ASN A 267 -14.98 21.68 6.75
CA ASN A 267 -15.62 21.94 5.45
C ASN A 267 -14.79 21.40 4.27
N ARG A 268 -13.48 21.65 4.29
CA ARG A 268 -12.57 21.15 3.26
C ARG A 268 -12.52 19.62 3.24
N HIS A 269 -12.62 19.00 4.42
CA HIS A 269 -12.65 17.55 4.52
C HIS A 269 -13.93 16.96 3.93
N ILE A 270 -15.09 17.56 4.21
CA ILE A 270 -16.38 17.14 3.64
C ILE A 270 -16.39 17.32 2.12
N GLN A 271 -16.01 18.49 1.61
CA GLN A 271 -15.95 18.72 0.16
C GLN A 271 -14.96 17.79 -0.54
N GLY A 272 -13.78 17.57 0.05
CA GLY A 272 -12.80 16.61 -0.48
C GLY A 272 -13.33 15.17 -0.46
N TRP A 273 -14.09 14.79 0.57
CA TRP A 273 -14.73 13.47 0.66
C TRP A 273 -15.75 13.28 -0.47
N LEU A 274 -16.65 14.24 -0.67
CA LEU A 274 -17.68 14.17 -1.71
C LEU A 274 -17.08 14.20 -3.13
N ALA A 275 -16.03 14.99 -3.36
CA ALA A 275 -15.32 15.00 -4.63
C ALA A 275 -14.69 13.63 -4.95
N HIS A 276 -14.09 12.97 -3.96
CA HIS A 276 -13.58 11.61 -4.13
C HIS A 276 -14.69 10.58 -4.31
N ALA A 277 -15.84 10.73 -3.64
CA ALA A 277 -17.00 9.86 -3.83
C ALA A 277 -17.53 9.93 -5.27
N HIS A 278 -17.63 11.15 -5.83
CA HIS A 278 -18.00 11.36 -7.24
C HIS A 278 -17.01 10.68 -8.20
N GLN A 279 -15.70 10.85 -7.98
CA GLN A 279 -14.67 10.23 -8.82
C GLN A 279 -14.72 8.68 -8.77
N ARG A 280 -15.08 8.10 -7.63
CA ARG A 280 -15.24 6.63 -7.49
C ARG A 280 -16.41 6.12 -8.33
N GLN A 281 -17.52 6.85 -8.33
CA GLN A 281 -18.70 6.49 -9.12
C GLN A 281 -18.44 6.65 -10.63
N SER A 282 -17.80 7.74 -11.07
CA SER A 282 -17.48 7.93 -12.49
C SER A 282 -16.51 6.87 -13.02
N ASN A 283 -15.47 6.52 -12.24
CA ASN A 283 -14.55 5.44 -12.62
C ASN A 283 -15.25 4.08 -12.69
N SER A 284 -16.24 3.81 -11.82
CA SER A 284 -17.00 2.56 -11.89
C SER A 284 -17.81 2.43 -13.19
N HIS A 285 -18.39 3.53 -13.69
CA HIS A 285 -19.09 3.57 -14.98
C HIS A 285 -18.14 3.35 -16.16
N ILE A 286 -16.92 3.91 -16.10
CA ILE A 286 -15.90 3.72 -17.16
C ILE A 286 -15.42 2.27 -17.20
N ILE A 287 -15.22 1.62 -16.05
CA ILE A 287 -14.78 0.23 -16.00
C ILE A 287 -15.87 -0.71 -16.53
N GLN A 288 -17.14 -0.45 -16.18
CA GLN A 288 -18.28 -1.20 -16.72
C GLN A 288 -18.42 -1.04 -18.24
N SER A 289 -18.18 0.16 -18.80
CA SER A 289 -18.22 0.37 -20.25
C SER A 289 -17.03 -0.28 -20.97
N SER A 290 -15.85 -0.33 -20.36
CA SER A 290 -14.69 -1.01 -20.97
C SER A 290 -14.84 -2.54 -21.05
N SER A 291 -15.49 -3.18 -20.07
CA SER A 291 -15.83 -4.62 -20.13
C SER A 291 -16.70 -4.91 -21.36
N SER A 292 -17.68 -4.02 -21.62
CA SER A 292 -18.56 -4.14 -22.78
C SER A 292 -17.82 -4.03 -24.11
N THR A 293 -16.68 -3.35 -24.20
CA THR A 293 -15.95 -3.23 -25.49
C THR A 293 -15.27 -4.54 -25.90
N TRP A 294 -14.80 -5.35 -24.95
CA TRP A 294 -14.21 -6.65 -25.26
C TRP A 294 -15.28 -7.65 -25.68
N ASP A 295 -16.38 -7.72 -24.94
CA ASP A 295 -17.53 -8.57 -25.28
C ASP A 295 -18.17 -8.16 -26.61
N HIS A 296 -18.24 -6.85 -26.89
CA HIS A 296 -18.70 -6.34 -28.18
C HIS A 296 -17.76 -6.73 -29.33
N ASN A 297 -16.44 -6.57 -29.15
CA ASN A 297 -15.47 -6.95 -30.17
C ASN A 297 -15.48 -8.47 -30.44
N VAL A 298 -15.64 -9.29 -29.40
CA VAL A 298 -15.79 -10.74 -29.54
C VAL A 298 -17.09 -11.09 -30.28
N ALA A 299 -18.21 -10.44 -29.96
CA ALA A 299 -19.47 -10.65 -30.66
C ALA A 299 -19.38 -10.27 -32.14
N VAL A 300 -18.72 -9.16 -32.47
CA VAL A 300 -18.48 -8.73 -33.86
C VAL A 300 -17.60 -9.73 -34.60
N ILE A 301 -16.53 -10.23 -33.98
CA ILE A 301 -15.66 -11.24 -34.59
C ILE A 301 -16.42 -12.55 -34.83
N ASN A 302 -17.23 -13.00 -33.87
CA ASN A 302 -18.02 -14.22 -34.03
C ASN A 302 -19.06 -14.09 -35.15
N ALA A 303 -19.76 -12.95 -35.25
CA ALA A 303 -20.70 -12.68 -36.34
C ALA A 303 -20.00 -12.71 -37.72
N LEU A 304 -18.81 -12.13 -37.84
CA LEU A 304 -18.02 -12.16 -39.08
C LEU A 304 -17.54 -13.57 -39.44
N LEU A 305 -17.26 -14.43 -38.45
CA LEU A 305 -16.85 -15.82 -38.69
C LEU A 305 -18.03 -16.71 -39.09
N GLU A 306 -19.23 -16.42 -38.58
CA GLU A 306 -20.46 -17.11 -38.96
C GLU A 306 -20.89 -16.76 -40.39
N GLU A 307 -20.75 -15.50 -40.81
CA GLU A 307 -21.02 -15.07 -42.19
C GLU A 307 -20.08 -15.70 -43.23
N ASN A 308 -18.81 -15.94 -42.87
CA ASN A 308 -17.81 -16.51 -43.76
C ASN A 308 -17.84 -18.05 -43.86
N ASN A 309 -18.50 -18.74 -42.91
CA ASN A 309 -18.64 -20.20 -42.92
C ASN A 309 -19.99 -20.68 -43.47
N GLY A 310 -20.85 -19.76 -43.92
CA GLY A 310 -22.18 -20.04 -44.47
C GLY A 310 -22.31 -19.93 -46.00
N GLY A 311 -21.20 -19.87 -46.74
CA GLY A 311 -21.17 -19.74 -48.21
C GLY A 311 -20.59 -20.94 -48.93
#